data_AF-A0A9P7FNQ6-F1
#
_entry.id   AF-A0A9P7FNQ6-F1
#
_cell.length_a   1.000
_cell.length_b   1.000
_cell.length_c   1.000
_cell.angle_alpha   90.00
_cell.angle_beta   90.00
_cell.angle_gamma   90.00
#
_symmetry.space_group_name_H-M   'P 1'
#
loop_
_entity.id
_entity.type
_entity.pdbx_description
1 polymer ?
#
loop_
_entity_poly.entity_id
_entity_poly.type
_entity_poly.pdbx_seq_one_letter_code
_entity_poly.pdbx_strand_id
1 'polypeptide(L)'
;MLSPVQGVDDDYRNFIVMTKLPGSMLLSTYGTWNTAQKERLVASYADIALRLFRLDVPQEIGTFVPGAAPPSPNVFKNIGQYIDFFFEVKRNSPFIGRDGSGQVHIHLHELHQHVDRLLADLLSNAATNPTLLHCVISHCDLNDMNILVDESSGHISGIVDWEYQILQPACLAAEYPPWLLYDCLDPRFTDVTRTLWLDSLGESRRLRELYLQIVKDRDPDYWNALVHDPG
;
A
#
# COMPACT_ATOMS: atom_id res chain seq x y z
N MET A 1 36.32 36.99 31.87
CA MET A 1 35.86 35.61 31.63
C MET A 1 34.42 35.71 31.16
N LEU A 2 34.19 35.58 29.86
CA LEU A 2 32.85 35.55 29.29
C LEU A 2 32.52 34.08 29.03
N SER A 3 31.42 33.62 29.62
CA SER A 3 30.80 32.33 29.33
C SER A 3 30.38 32.28 27.85
N PRO A 4 30.45 31.13 27.19
CA PRO A 4 29.89 31.00 25.85
C PRO A 4 28.37 31.04 25.96
N VAL A 5 27.76 31.97 25.23
CA VAL A 5 26.33 32.01 24.94
C VAL A 5 26.02 30.78 24.09
N GLN A 6 25.12 29.91 24.57
CA GLN A 6 24.50 28.89 23.74
C GLN A 6 23.71 29.61 22.65
N GLY A 7 24.29 29.70 21.45
CA GLY A 7 23.55 29.98 20.23
C GLY A 7 22.57 28.82 20.03
N VAL A 8 21.29 29.13 20.17
CA VAL A 8 20.20 28.28 19.71
C VAL A 8 20.31 28.30 18.19
N ASP A 9 20.93 27.27 17.63
CA ASP A 9 21.13 27.14 16.19
C ASP A 9 19.76 26.89 15.53
N ASP A 10 19.40 27.81 14.64
CA ASP A 10 18.21 27.80 13.80
C ASP A 10 18.09 26.47 13.03
N ASP A 11 16.95 25.82 13.19
CA ASP A 11 16.07 25.45 12.08
C ASP A 11 16.78 24.82 10.85
N TYR A 12 17.53 23.72 11.04
CA TYR A 12 17.92 22.84 9.93
C TYR A 12 16.67 22.17 9.35
N ARG A 13 15.94 22.90 8.50
CA ARG A 13 14.95 22.30 7.62
C ARG A 13 15.70 21.40 6.66
N ASN A 14 15.65 20.11 6.93
CA ASN A 14 16.14 19.08 6.02
C ASN A 14 15.22 19.11 4.79
N PHE A 15 15.65 19.80 3.74
CA PHE A 15 14.98 19.76 2.45
C PHE A 15 15.69 18.76 1.54
N ILE A 16 14.91 18.02 0.76
CA ILE A 16 15.41 17.15 -0.30
C ILE A 16 15.01 17.79 -1.63
N VAL A 17 15.98 18.04 -2.50
CA VAL A 17 15.72 18.49 -3.88
C VAL A 17 15.87 17.28 -4.80
N MET A 18 14.83 17.03 -5.60
CA MET A 18 14.79 15.94 -6.57
C MET A 18 14.41 16.46 -7.96
N THR A 19 14.74 15.69 -8.98
CA THR A 19 14.32 15.98 -10.36
C THR A 19 12.80 15.89 -10.46
N LYS A 20 12.15 16.93 -11.00
CA LYS A 20 10.73 16.88 -11.33
C LYS A 20 10.50 15.86 -12.43
N LEU A 21 9.72 14.81 -12.14
CA LEU A 21 9.29 13.83 -13.13
C LEU A 21 8.29 14.45 -14.13
N PRO A 22 8.32 14.06 -15.42
CA PRO A 22 7.38 14.55 -16.42
C PRO A 22 5.99 13.92 -16.24
N GLY A 23 4.97 14.56 -16.83
CA GLY A 23 3.59 14.09 -16.84
C GLY A 23 2.66 14.88 -15.93
N SER A 24 1.40 14.45 -15.91
CA SER A 24 0.31 15.02 -15.13
C SER A 24 -0.20 13.99 -14.12
N MET A 25 -0.77 14.43 -13.00
CA MET A 25 -1.36 13.51 -12.02
C MET A 25 -2.52 12.74 -12.65
N LEU A 26 -2.58 11.42 -12.42
CA LEU A 26 -3.62 10.54 -12.94
C LEU A 26 -5.02 11.08 -12.63
N LEU A 27 -5.25 11.54 -11.39
CA LEU A 27 -6.51 12.15 -10.94
C LEU A 27 -7.02 13.25 -11.91
N SER A 28 -6.11 14.10 -12.38
CA SER A 28 -6.46 15.27 -13.19
C SER A 28 -6.81 14.94 -14.64
N THR A 29 -6.37 13.79 -15.14
CA THR A 29 -6.44 13.46 -16.57
C THR A 29 -7.40 12.32 -16.87
N TYR A 30 -7.55 11.36 -15.94
CA TYR A 30 -8.23 10.09 -16.18
C TYR A 30 -9.66 10.23 -16.73
N GLY A 31 -10.42 11.20 -16.24
CA GLY A 31 -11.81 11.42 -16.66
C GLY A 31 -11.98 11.82 -18.13
N THR A 32 -10.90 12.26 -18.80
CA THR A 32 -10.92 12.66 -20.22
C THR A 32 -10.53 11.53 -21.17
N TRP A 33 -10.09 10.39 -20.64
CA TRP A 33 -9.49 9.33 -21.43
C TRP A 33 -10.52 8.38 -22.05
N ASN A 34 -10.21 7.92 -23.25
CA ASN A 34 -10.94 6.83 -23.88
C ASN A 34 -10.53 5.46 -23.30
N THR A 35 -11.32 4.43 -23.63
CA THR A 35 -11.10 3.04 -23.19
C THR A 35 -9.67 2.55 -23.47
N ALA A 36 -9.14 2.80 -24.68
CA ALA A 36 -7.82 2.32 -25.05
C ALA A 36 -6.68 2.96 -24.24
N GLN A 37 -6.81 4.23 -23.85
CA GLN A 37 -5.86 4.89 -22.94
C GLN A 37 -5.90 4.26 -21.55
N LYS A 38 -7.09 3.98 -21.01
CA LYS A 38 -7.26 3.33 -19.71
C LYS A 38 -6.69 1.91 -19.68
N GLU A 39 -6.84 1.15 -20.76
CA GLU A 39 -6.23 -0.18 -20.90
C GLU A 39 -4.69 -0.11 -20.93
N ARG A 40 -4.13 0.88 -21.64
CA ARG A 40 -2.68 1.10 -21.64
C ARG A 40 -2.15 1.52 -20.27
N LEU A 41 -2.90 2.31 -19.51
CA LEU A 41 -2.58 2.63 -18.13
C LEU A 41 -2.53 1.37 -17.25
N VAL A 42 -3.55 0.52 -17.34
CA VAL A 42 -3.59 -0.75 -16.59
C VAL A 42 -2.40 -1.64 -16.93
N ALA A 43 -2.07 -1.77 -18.21
CA ALA A 43 -0.89 -2.53 -18.63
C ALA A 43 0.42 -1.91 -18.10
N SER A 44 0.53 -0.57 -18.16
CA SER A 44 1.68 0.16 -17.64
C SER A 44 1.84 0.00 -16.12
N TYR A 45 0.73 -0.03 -15.38
CA TYR A 45 0.74 -0.26 -13.94
C TYR A 45 1.16 -1.69 -13.61
N ALA A 46 0.62 -2.68 -14.33
CA ALA A 46 1.05 -4.07 -14.18
C ALA A 46 2.56 -4.22 -14.39
N ASP A 47 3.13 -3.57 -15.41
CA ASP A 47 4.57 -3.59 -15.61
C ASP A 47 5.38 -3.02 -14.43
N ILE A 48 4.87 -1.98 -13.77
CA ILE A 48 5.52 -1.42 -12.58
C ILE A 48 5.35 -2.36 -11.38
N ALA A 49 4.14 -2.82 -11.10
CA ALA A 49 3.85 -3.73 -9.98
C ALA A 49 4.71 -5.00 -10.05
N LEU A 50 4.80 -5.62 -11.24
CA LEU A 50 5.62 -6.79 -11.46
C LEU A 50 7.12 -6.50 -11.31
N ARG A 51 7.60 -5.32 -11.72
CA ARG A 51 8.99 -4.92 -11.51
C ARG A 51 9.31 -4.73 -10.03
N LEU A 52 8.45 -4.04 -9.28
CA LEU A 52 8.62 -3.83 -7.84
C LEU A 52 8.61 -5.17 -7.09
N PHE A 53 7.71 -6.08 -7.47
CA PHE A 53 7.60 -7.41 -6.90
C PHE A 53 8.86 -8.27 -7.08
N ARG A 54 9.61 -8.04 -8.17
CA ARG A 54 10.83 -8.77 -8.51
C ARG A 54 12.12 -8.05 -8.08
N LEU A 55 12.03 -6.93 -7.37
CA LEU A 55 13.23 -6.30 -6.80
C LEU A 55 13.83 -7.20 -5.72
N ASP A 56 15.16 -7.32 -5.74
CA ASP A 56 15.89 -7.98 -4.67
C ASP A 56 15.93 -7.05 -3.46
N VAL A 57 15.31 -7.47 -2.36
CA VAL A 57 15.16 -6.69 -1.13
C VAL A 57 15.47 -7.55 0.09
N PRO A 58 15.88 -6.94 1.23
CA PRO A 58 15.99 -7.67 2.49
C PRO A 58 14.71 -8.45 2.82
N GLN A 59 14.89 -9.71 3.24
CA GLN A 59 13.77 -10.59 3.60
C GLN A 59 13.34 -10.37 5.06
N GLU A 60 12.99 -9.13 5.35
CA GLU A 60 12.53 -8.62 6.65
C GLU A 60 11.41 -7.61 6.41
N ILE A 61 10.47 -7.52 7.35
CA ILE A 61 9.31 -6.63 7.24
C ILE A 61 9.63 -5.31 7.93
N GLY A 62 9.38 -4.17 7.29
CA GLY A 62 9.59 -2.85 7.89
C GLY A 62 10.13 -1.80 6.92
N THR A 63 10.43 -0.62 7.43
CA THR A 63 11.03 0.46 6.63
C THR A 63 12.55 0.31 6.54
N PHE A 64 13.13 0.57 5.37
CA PHE A 64 14.58 0.66 5.18
C PHE A 64 15.11 2.09 5.37
N VAL A 65 14.25 3.07 5.62
CA VAL A 65 14.65 4.47 5.86
C VAL A 65 14.64 4.75 7.37
N PRO A 66 15.81 4.89 8.01
CA PRO A 66 15.87 5.24 9.42
C PRO A 66 15.18 6.58 9.67
N GLY A 67 14.22 6.59 10.59
CA GLY A 67 13.50 7.82 10.98
C GLY A 67 12.36 8.23 10.05
N ALA A 68 11.98 7.41 9.06
CA ALA A 68 10.74 7.61 8.33
C ALA A 68 9.53 7.51 9.27
N ALA A 69 8.49 8.28 8.96
CA ALA A 69 7.21 8.23 9.63
C ALA A 69 6.57 6.82 9.50
N PRO A 70 5.63 6.45 10.39
CA PRO A 70 4.97 5.14 10.45
C PRO A 70 4.57 4.50 9.10
N PRO A 71 4.43 3.15 9.06
CA PRO A 71 3.77 2.38 10.11
C PRO A 71 4.66 1.84 11.25
N SER A 72 5.99 1.71 11.09
CA SER A 72 6.85 1.28 12.19
C SER A 72 8.33 1.61 11.97
N PRO A 73 9.06 2.11 12.99
CA PRO A 73 10.53 2.18 12.94
C PRO A 73 11.19 0.79 13.11
N ASN A 74 10.40 -0.24 13.42
CA ASN A 74 10.91 -1.58 13.73
C ASN A 74 11.01 -2.45 12.48
N VAL A 75 11.96 -3.38 12.54
CA VAL A 75 12.14 -4.44 11.56
C VAL A 75 11.71 -5.76 12.18
N PHE A 76 10.85 -6.51 11.48
CA PHE A 76 10.27 -7.76 11.95
C PHE A 76 10.75 -8.94 11.11
N LYS A 77 10.95 -10.09 11.74
CA LYS A 77 11.45 -11.30 11.07
C LYS A 77 10.36 -12.13 10.42
N ASN A 78 9.10 -11.94 10.82
CA ASN A 78 7.95 -12.63 10.26
C ASN A 78 6.67 -11.82 10.43
N ILE A 79 5.64 -12.20 9.66
CA ILE A 79 4.34 -11.52 9.62
C ILE A 79 3.60 -11.57 10.96
N GLY A 80 3.79 -12.62 11.78
CA GLY A 80 3.18 -12.72 13.10
C GLY A 80 3.66 -11.62 14.04
N GLN A 81 4.98 -11.40 14.11
CA GLN A 81 5.57 -10.31 14.88
C GLN A 81 5.08 -8.93 14.41
N TYR A 82 4.91 -8.76 13.10
CA TYR A 82 4.40 -7.52 12.51
C TYR A 82 2.94 -7.26 12.88
N ILE A 83 2.09 -8.28 12.83
CA ILE A 83 0.68 -8.21 13.24
C ILE A 83 0.56 -7.91 14.74
N ASP A 84 1.32 -8.63 15.58
CA ASP A 84 1.32 -8.43 17.03
C ASP A 84 1.68 -6.99 17.41
N PHE A 85 2.64 -6.39 16.69
CA PHE A 85 3.00 -4.99 16.86
C PHE A 85 1.82 -4.05 16.62
N PHE A 86 1.01 -4.26 15.56
CA PHE A 86 -0.17 -3.42 15.33
C PHE A 86 -1.22 -3.58 16.43
N PHE A 87 -1.45 -4.79 16.93
CA PHE A 87 -2.33 -5.01 18.06
C PHE A 87 -1.83 -4.30 19.31
N GLU A 88 -0.52 -4.30 19.56
CA GLU A 88 0.09 -3.57 20.67
C GLU A 88 -0.06 -2.05 20.50
N VAL A 89 0.24 -1.49 19.32
CA VAL A 89 0.04 -0.07 19.02
C VAL A 89 -1.42 0.34 19.22
N LYS A 90 -2.37 -0.48 18.75
CA LYS A 90 -3.81 -0.20 18.93
C LYS A 90 -4.24 -0.32 20.39
N ARG A 91 -3.76 -1.33 21.13
CA ARG A 91 -4.06 -1.52 22.56
C ARG A 91 -3.58 -0.32 23.40
N ASN A 92 -2.46 0.28 23.00
CA ASN A 92 -1.87 1.43 23.68
C ASN A 92 -2.34 2.79 23.13
N SER A 93 -3.25 2.81 22.15
CA SER A 93 -3.70 4.04 21.50
C SER A 93 -4.66 4.84 22.42
N PRO A 94 -4.41 6.14 22.66
CA PRO A 94 -5.28 6.99 23.49
C PRO A 94 -6.63 7.33 22.83
N PHE A 95 -6.84 6.88 21.60
CA PHE A 95 -8.09 7.05 20.85
C PHE A 95 -9.06 5.86 21.03
N ILE A 96 -8.59 4.76 21.61
CA ILE A 96 -9.33 3.51 21.77
C ILE A 96 -9.78 3.37 23.23
N GLY A 97 -11.07 3.11 23.49
CA GLY A 97 -11.61 2.85 24.84
C GLY A 97 -12.01 4.05 25.69
N ARG A 98 -12.22 5.24 25.10
CA ARG A 98 -12.67 6.45 25.84
C ARG A 98 -14.08 6.38 26.42
N ASP A 99 -14.88 5.40 26.02
CA ASP A 99 -16.24 5.21 26.51
C ASP A 99 -16.32 4.53 27.89
N GLY A 100 -15.19 4.06 28.43
CA GLY A 100 -15.11 3.42 29.74
C GLY A 100 -15.86 2.08 29.83
N SER A 101 -16.34 1.54 28.71
CA SER A 101 -17.23 0.36 28.68
C SER A 101 -16.48 -0.96 28.80
N GLY A 102 -15.15 -0.96 28.60
CA GLY A 102 -14.33 -2.17 28.51
C GLY A 102 -14.58 -3.03 27.25
N GLN A 103 -15.62 -2.72 26.46
CA GLN A 103 -15.99 -3.48 25.26
C GLN A 103 -14.90 -3.45 24.19
N VAL A 104 -14.15 -2.35 24.13
CA VAL A 104 -13.11 -2.18 23.13
C VAL A 104 -11.97 -3.19 23.28
N HIS A 105 -11.61 -3.58 24.51
CA HIS A 105 -10.62 -4.63 24.74
C HIS A 105 -11.15 -6.01 24.36
N ILE A 106 -12.44 -6.27 24.54
CA ILE A 106 -13.10 -7.51 24.14
C ILE A 106 -13.07 -7.64 22.62
N HIS A 107 -13.54 -6.62 21.89
CA HIS A 107 -13.53 -6.64 20.43
C HIS A 107 -12.11 -6.72 19.85
N LEU A 108 -11.13 -6.04 20.45
CA LEU A 108 -9.73 -6.15 20.01
C LEU A 108 -9.18 -7.56 20.21
N HIS A 109 -9.56 -8.23 21.30
CA HIS A 109 -9.17 -9.61 21.56
C HIS A 109 -9.84 -10.59 20.57
N GLU A 110 -11.14 -10.42 20.30
CA GLU A 110 -11.86 -11.23 19.30
C GLU A 110 -11.27 -11.05 17.90
N LEU A 111 -10.92 -9.81 17.53
CA LEU A 111 -10.22 -9.52 16.28
C LEU A 111 -8.84 -10.19 16.25
N HIS A 112 -8.07 -10.14 17.33
CA HIS A 112 -6.77 -10.80 17.43
C HIS A 112 -6.90 -12.31 17.20
N GLN A 113 -7.84 -12.97 17.88
CA GLN A 113 -8.11 -14.40 17.67
C GLN A 113 -8.53 -14.73 16.23
N HIS A 114 -9.30 -13.84 15.59
CA HIS A 114 -9.69 -14.04 14.19
C HIS A 114 -8.48 -13.91 13.26
N VAL A 115 -7.65 -12.89 13.45
CA VAL A 115 -6.41 -12.70 12.69
C VAL A 115 -5.43 -13.85 12.91
N ASP A 116 -5.32 -14.39 14.13
CA ASP A 116 -4.47 -15.56 14.39
C ASP A 116 -4.87 -16.79 13.58
N ARG A 117 -6.19 -16.99 13.37
CA ARG A 117 -6.70 -18.07 12.51
C ARG A 117 -6.36 -17.83 11.05
N LEU A 118 -6.60 -16.62 10.54
CA LEU A 118 -6.23 -16.24 9.17
C LEU A 118 -4.72 -16.38 8.94
N LEU A 119 -3.91 -16.01 9.92
CA LEU A 119 -2.47 -16.15 9.87
C LEU A 119 -2.06 -17.63 9.86
N ALA A 120 -2.67 -18.49 10.67
CA ALA A 120 -2.40 -19.92 10.65
C ALA A 120 -2.70 -20.53 9.27
N ASP A 121 -3.83 -20.16 8.66
CA ASP A 121 -4.21 -20.60 7.32
C ASP A 121 -3.22 -20.09 6.26
N LEU A 122 -2.83 -18.81 6.34
CA LEU A 122 -1.81 -18.22 5.47
C LEU A 122 -0.46 -18.93 5.59
N LEU A 123 0.00 -19.21 6.81
CA LEU A 123 1.26 -19.93 7.05
C LEU A 123 1.20 -21.37 6.51
N SER A 124 0.05 -22.03 6.63
CA SER A 124 -0.18 -23.34 6.03
C SER A 124 -0.11 -23.28 4.50
N ASN A 125 -0.71 -22.27 3.88
CA ASN A 125 -0.62 -22.07 2.42
C ASN A 125 0.79 -21.71 1.97
N ALA A 126 1.51 -20.91 2.76
CA ALA A 126 2.89 -20.54 2.45
C ALA A 126 3.86 -21.73 2.49
N ALA A 127 3.52 -22.81 3.21
CA ALA A 127 4.30 -24.04 3.20
C ALA A 127 4.33 -24.71 1.81
N THR A 128 3.26 -24.55 1.01
CA THR A 128 3.19 -25.05 -0.38
C THR A 128 3.47 -23.96 -1.41
N ASN A 129 3.31 -22.69 -1.04
CA ASN A 129 3.64 -21.53 -1.87
C ASN A 129 4.48 -20.49 -1.12
N PRO A 130 5.81 -20.67 -1.03
CA PRO A 130 6.69 -19.78 -0.24
C PRO A 130 6.70 -18.33 -0.73
N THR A 131 6.30 -18.08 -1.98
CA THR A 131 6.27 -16.73 -2.57
C THR A 131 5.32 -15.80 -1.83
N LEU A 132 4.29 -16.33 -1.17
CA LEU A 132 3.33 -15.55 -0.37
C LEU A 132 3.99 -14.77 0.78
N LEU A 133 5.07 -15.31 1.36
CA LEU A 133 5.79 -14.68 2.48
C LEU A 133 7.09 -14.00 2.05
N HIS A 134 7.43 -14.03 0.77
CA HIS A 134 8.58 -13.31 0.23
C HIS A 134 8.37 -11.80 0.42
N CYS A 135 9.32 -11.11 1.02
CA CYS A 135 9.20 -9.67 1.22
C CYS A 135 9.47 -8.95 -0.09
N VAL A 136 8.62 -7.96 -0.39
CA VAL A 136 8.72 -7.08 -1.55
C VAL A 136 8.53 -5.63 -1.10
N ILE A 137 9.01 -4.68 -1.90
CA ILE A 137 8.76 -3.26 -1.64
C ILE A 137 7.32 -2.89 -2.01
N SER A 138 6.66 -2.17 -1.10
CA SER A 138 5.35 -1.55 -1.31
C SER A 138 5.46 -0.05 -1.06
N HIS A 139 4.65 0.74 -1.77
CA HIS A 139 4.59 2.19 -1.62
C HIS A 139 3.73 2.63 -0.41
N CYS A 140 2.75 1.81 -0.01
CA CYS A 140 1.75 2.05 1.06
C CYS A 140 0.87 3.31 0.98
N ASP A 141 1.22 4.30 0.16
CA ASP A 141 0.34 5.42 -0.19
C ASP A 141 0.22 5.59 -1.71
N LEU A 142 0.14 4.49 -2.46
CA LEU A 142 -0.02 4.57 -3.90
C LEU A 142 -1.49 4.89 -4.21
N ASN A 143 -1.72 6.06 -4.80
CA ASN A 143 -3.04 6.51 -5.21
C ASN A 143 -2.92 7.38 -6.49
N ASP A 144 -4.05 7.80 -7.04
CA ASP A 144 -4.13 8.58 -8.28
C ASP A 144 -3.51 9.99 -8.23
N MET A 145 -3.17 10.49 -7.05
CA MET A 145 -2.39 11.73 -6.89
C MET A 145 -0.88 11.47 -6.96
N ASN A 146 -0.44 10.25 -6.60
CA ASN A 146 0.97 9.85 -6.56
C ASN A 146 1.45 9.16 -7.85
N ILE A 147 0.58 9.07 -8.87
CA ILE A 147 0.87 8.50 -10.19
C ILE A 147 0.88 9.62 -11.24
N LEU A 148 2.01 9.77 -11.93
CA LEU A 148 2.17 10.66 -13.06
C LEU A 148 2.00 9.89 -14.37
N VAL A 149 1.32 10.49 -15.33
CA VAL A 149 1.02 9.88 -16.62
C VAL A 149 1.37 10.79 -17.78
N ASP A 150 1.77 10.18 -18.89
CA ASP A 150 1.83 10.85 -20.19
C ASP A 150 0.42 10.87 -20.80
N GLU A 151 -0.19 12.06 -20.88
CA GLU A 151 -1.57 12.25 -21.34
C GLU A 151 -1.83 11.71 -22.75
N SER A 152 -0.82 11.81 -23.63
CA SER A 152 -0.96 11.44 -25.03
C SER A 152 -1.04 9.92 -25.22
N SER A 153 -0.25 9.18 -24.44
CA SER A 153 -0.10 7.73 -24.56
C SER A 153 -0.94 6.97 -23.55
N GLY A 154 -1.22 7.53 -22.38
CA GLY A 154 -1.84 6.82 -21.25
C GLY A 154 -0.86 5.93 -20.48
N HIS A 155 0.45 6.06 -20.70
CA HIS A 155 1.48 5.36 -19.92
C HIS A 155 1.81 6.11 -18.62
N ILE A 156 2.20 5.35 -17.59
CA ILE A 156 2.75 5.93 -16.36
C ILE A 156 4.15 6.48 -16.68
N SER A 157 4.34 7.76 -16.41
CA SER A 157 5.61 8.47 -16.59
C SER A 157 6.42 8.57 -15.29
N GLY A 158 5.78 8.38 -14.13
CA GLY A 158 6.44 8.39 -12.83
C GLY A 158 5.53 8.00 -11.67
N ILE A 159 6.16 7.59 -10.57
CA ILE A 159 5.52 7.43 -9.25
C ILE A 159 6.31 8.29 -8.27
N VAL A 160 5.60 9.09 -7.49
CA VAL A 160 6.15 10.05 -6.54
C VAL A 160 5.67 9.76 -5.12
N ASP A 161 6.26 10.44 -4.14
CA ASP A 161 5.84 10.40 -2.74
C ASP A 161 6.04 9.07 -2.01
N TRP A 162 7.23 8.50 -2.18
CA TRP A 162 7.63 7.22 -1.61
C TRP A 162 7.85 7.24 -0.08
N GLU A 163 7.46 8.29 0.66
CA GLU A 163 7.82 8.45 2.07
C GLU A 163 7.25 7.36 3.00
N TYR A 164 6.15 6.70 2.60
CA TYR A 164 5.49 5.62 3.35
C TYR A 164 5.89 4.21 2.92
N GLN A 165 6.88 4.07 2.04
CA GLN A 165 7.32 2.76 1.57
C GLN A 165 7.66 1.76 2.69
N ILE A 166 7.38 0.49 2.47
CA ILE A 166 7.70 -0.59 3.40
C ILE A 166 8.13 -1.85 2.63
N LEU A 167 8.98 -2.67 3.25
CA LEU A 167 9.13 -4.06 2.88
C LEU A 167 8.05 -4.87 3.61
N GLN A 168 7.23 -5.60 2.87
CA GLN A 168 6.21 -6.47 3.47
C GLN A 168 6.02 -7.74 2.66
N PRO A 169 5.44 -8.81 3.25
CA PRO A 169 5.15 -10.05 2.55
C PRO A 169 4.34 -9.81 1.28
N ALA A 170 4.62 -10.59 0.24
CA ALA A 170 3.95 -10.53 -1.06
C ALA A 170 2.42 -10.58 -0.94
N CYS A 171 1.89 -11.41 -0.05
CA CYS A 171 0.45 -11.51 0.20
C CYS A 171 -0.20 -10.24 0.75
N LEU A 172 0.60 -9.30 1.30
CA LEU A 172 0.13 -7.98 1.76
C LEU A 172 0.47 -6.86 0.77
N ALA A 173 1.37 -7.08 -0.19
CA ALA A 173 1.83 -6.07 -1.14
C ALA A 173 1.19 -6.18 -2.53
N ALA A 174 0.76 -7.38 -2.93
CA ALA A 174 0.17 -7.62 -4.23
C ALA A 174 -1.27 -7.08 -4.24
N GLU A 175 -1.46 -5.89 -4.83
CA GLU A 175 -2.75 -5.22 -4.88
C GLU A 175 -3.21 -4.96 -6.33
N TYR A 176 -4.51 -4.70 -6.48
CA TYR A 176 -5.08 -4.15 -7.71
C TYR A 176 -4.71 -2.66 -7.84
N PRO A 177 -4.81 -2.07 -9.04
CA PRO A 177 -4.65 -0.63 -9.20
C PRO A 177 -5.63 0.13 -8.28
N PRO A 178 -5.15 1.04 -7.42
CA PRO A 178 -5.95 1.62 -6.33
C PRO A 178 -7.17 2.41 -6.83
N TRP A 179 -7.07 3.05 -8.00
CA TRP A 179 -8.16 3.81 -8.60
C TRP A 179 -9.28 2.94 -9.20
N LEU A 180 -9.14 1.61 -9.21
CA LEU A 180 -10.15 0.67 -9.69
C LEU A 180 -10.90 -0.05 -8.55
N LEU A 181 -10.54 0.17 -7.30
CA LEU A 181 -11.01 -0.60 -6.15
C LEU A 181 -12.31 -0.06 -5.54
N TYR A 182 -13.46 -0.65 -5.85
CA TYR A 182 -14.75 -0.27 -5.24
C TYR A 182 -14.97 -0.81 -3.82
N ASP A 183 -14.01 -1.60 -3.35
CA ASP A 183 -14.29 -2.71 -2.45
C ASP A 183 -13.92 -2.39 -1.00
N CYS A 184 -13.03 -1.40 -0.79
CA CYS A 184 -12.56 -1.03 0.55
C CYS A 184 -13.58 -0.19 1.34
N LEU A 185 -14.63 0.30 0.68
CA LEU A 185 -15.55 1.27 1.24
C LEU A 185 -16.98 0.92 0.84
N ASP A 186 -17.73 0.30 1.76
CA ASP A 186 -19.16 0.04 1.57
C ASP A 186 -19.87 1.36 1.24
N PRO A 187 -20.52 1.48 0.07
CA PRO A 187 -21.21 2.69 -0.34
C PRO A 187 -22.28 3.17 0.66
N ARG A 188 -22.78 2.28 1.53
CA ARG A 188 -23.75 2.60 2.59
C ARG A 188 -23.13 3.37 3.76
N PHE A 189 -21.82 3.21 3.98
CA PHE A 189 -21.12 3.77 5.14
C PHE A 189 -20.08 4.81 4.74
N THR A 190 -20.01 5.17 3.45
CA THR A 190 -19.07 6.14 2.95
C THR A 190 -19.74 7.41 2.49
N ASP A 191 -19.07 8.51 2.80
CA ASP A 191 -19.44 9.81 2.27
C ASP A 191 -19.06 9.83 0.79
N VAL A 192 -20.04 9.61 -0.08
CA VAL A 192 -19.88 9.66 -1.54
C VAL A 192 -19.30 10.98 -2.04
N THR A 193 -19.34 12.05 -1.22
CA THR A 193 -18.69 13.33 -1.56
C THR A 193 -17.18 13.34 -1.30
N ARG A 194 -16.67 12.35 -0.56
CA ARG A 194 -15.25 12.20 -0.21
C ARG A 194 -14.56 11.05 -0.94
N THR A 195 -15.31 10.09 -1.46
CA THR A 195 -14.76 8.98 -2.24
C THR A 195 -14.79 9.33 -3.73
N LEU A 196 -13.63 9.65 -4.28
CA LEU A 196 -13.47 9.95 -5.72
C LEU A 196 -13.29 8.65 -6.51
N TRP A 197 -14.39 8.08 -6.97
CA TRP A 197 -14.37 7.02 -7.97
C TRP A 197 -13.96 7.59 -9.32
N LEU A 198 -12.84 7.13 -9.90
CA LEU A 198 -12.38 7.65 -11.18
C LEU A 198 -13.17 7.13 -12.39
N ASP A 199 -13.96 6.07 -12.21
CA ASP A 199 -14.75 5.47 -13.28
C ASP A 199 -16.16 5.03 -12.84
N SER A 200 -16.86 4.31 -13.71
CA SER A 200 -18.03 3.52 -13.33
C SER A 200 -17.61 2.17 -12.73
N LEU A 201 -18.49 1.58 -11.91
CA LEU A 201 -18.29 0.22 -11.36
C LEU A 201 -18.10 -0.83 -12.47
N GLY A 202 -18.85 -0.71 -13.57
CA GLY A 202 -18.76 -1.63 -14.70
C GLY A 202 -17.40 -1.58 -15.40
N GLU A 203 -16.93 -0.36 -15.68
CA GLU A 203 -15.63 -0.17 -16.33
C GLU A 203 -14.47 -0.56 -15.41
N SER A 204 -14.56 -0.25 -14.12
CA SER A 204 -13.53 -0.63 -13.14
C SER A 204 -13.42 -2.14 -12.99
N ARG A 205 -14.55 -2.87 -12.97
CA ARG A 205 -14.55 -4.35 -13.00
C ARG A 205 -13.84 -4.88 -14.25
N ARG A 206 -14.19 -4.35 -15.43
CA ARG A 206 -13.57 -4.76 -16.70
C ARG A 206 -12.06 -4.50 -16.72
N LEU A 207 -11.61 -3.35 -16.22
CA LEU A 207 -10.19 -3.00 -16.14
C LEU A 207 -9.44 -3.85 -15.11
N ARG A 208 -10.07 -4.24 -13.99
CA ARG A 208 -9.47 -5.21 -13.04
C ARG A 208 -9.34 -6.61 -13.62
N GLU A 209 -10.32 -7.06 -14.40
CA GLU A 209 -10.22 -8.34 -15.11
C GLU A 209 -9.06 -8.32 -16.12
N LEU A 210 -8.90 -7.22 -16.85
CA LEU A 210 -7.74 -7.01 -17.72
C LEU A 210 -6.42 -7.05 -16.94
N TYR A 211 -6.33 -6.32 -15.82
CA TYR A 211 -5.15 -6.33 -14.95
C TYR A 211 -4.82 -7.75 -14.48
N LEU A 212 -5.82 -8.47 -13.97
CA LEU A 212 -5.69 -9.82 -13.46
C LEU A 212 -5.16 -10.77 -14.55
N GLN A 213 -5.70 -10.66 -15.76
CA GLN A 213 -5.24 -11.46 -16.90
C GLN A 213 -3.77 -11.15 -17.24
N ILE A 214 -3.39 -9.87 -17.29
CA ILE A 214 -2.01 -9.45 -17.57
C ILE A 214 -1.03 -10.03 -16.55
N VAL A 215 -1.31 -9.87 -15.25
CA VAL A 215 -0.38 -10.35 -14.21
C VAL A 215 -0.35 -11.87 -14.16
N LYS A 216 -1.48 -12.56 -14.40
CA LYS A 216 -1.53 -14.02 -14.50
C LYS A 216 -0.64 -14.57 -15.61
N ASP A 217 -0.68 -13.93 -16.78
CA ASP A 217 0.08 -14.38 -17.95
C ASP A 217 1.59 -14.09 -17.81
N ARG A 218 1.96 -13.03 -17.10
CA ARG A 218 3.34 -12.55 -17.00
C ARG A 218 4.08 -13.06 -15.77
N ASP A 219 3.38 -13.20 -14.65
CA ASP A 219 3.99 -13.52 -13.36
C ASP A 219 3.02 -14.32 -12.47
N PRO A 220 3.08 -15.66 -12.53
CA PRO A 220 2.23 -16.52 -11.71
C PRO A 220 2.41 -16.33 -10.20
N ASP A 221 3.61 -15.90 -9.74
CA ASP A 221 3.86 -15.70 -8.31
C ASP A 221 3.15 -14.44 -7.80
N TYR A 222 3.25 -13.34 -8.56
CA TYR A 222 2.49 -12.12 -8.28
C TYR A 222 0.99 -12.41 -8.31
N TRP A 223 0.53 -13.11 -9.35
CA TRP A 223 -0.88 -13.47 -9.48
C TRP A 223 -1.36 -14.30 -8.30
N ASN A 224 -0.58 -15.32 -7.89
CA ASN A 224 -0.89 -16.13 -6.72
C ASN A 224 -0.99 -15.28 -5.46
N ALA A 225 -0.05 -14.35 -5.24
CA ALA A 225 -0.09 -13.43 -4.10
C ALA A 225 -1.33 -12.52 -4.12
N LEU A 226 -1.70 -12.00 -5.30
CA LEU A 226 -2.86 -11.13 -5.50
C LEU A 226 -4.20 -11.84 -5.25
N VAL A 227 -4.35 -13.09 -5.71
CA VAL A 227 -5.63 -13.83 -5.59
C VAL A 227 -5.74 -14.61 -4.28
N HIS A 228 -4.63 -14.83 -3.59
CA HIS A 228 -4.64 -15.41 -2.25
C HIS A 228 -5.01 -14.43 -1.15
N ASP A 229 -5.28 -13.17 -1.48
CA ASP A 229 -5.82 -12.19 -0.54
C ASP A 229 -7.10 -12.73 0.11
N PRO A 230 -7.07 -13.08 1.41
CA PRO A 230 -8.25 -13.45 2.15
C PRO A 230 -9.00 -12.15 2.47
N GLY A 231 -9.73 -11.62 1.48
CA GLY A 231 -10.53 -10.41 1.64
C GLY A 231 -11.47 -10.42 2.84
#